data_AF-A0AAV5GKZ4-F1
#
_entry.id   AF-A0AAV5GKZ4-F1
#
_cell.length_a   1.000
_cell.length_b   1.000
_cell.length_c   1.000
_cell.angle_alpha   90.00
_cell.angle_beta   90.00
_cell.angle_gamma   90.00
#
_symmetry.space_group_name_H-M   'P 1'
#
loop_
_entity.id
_entity.type
_entity.pdbx_description
1 polymer ?
#
loop_
_entity_poly.entity_id
_entity_poly.type
_entity_poly.pdbx_seq_one_letter_code
_entity_poly.pdbx_strand_id
1 'polypeptide(L)'
;MLSVGVLLLGTTSYVAASSAAQPAGDLSGLQIDVTHKPSPCYIKSAKGDKLAMHYDGRLDSGKEFDSSRKRGQPFVFKVGAGQVIKGWDQGLLDMVRRRLNFDSL
;
A
#
# COMPACT_ATOMS: atom_id res chain seq x y z
N MET A 1 29.92 21.58 55.28
CA MET A 1 29.54 20.20 54.98
C MET A 1 28.15 20.21 54.35
N LEU A 2 27.98 19.41 53.29
CA LEU A 2 26.74 18.96 52.64
C LEU A 2 25.97 19.93 51.75
N SER A 3 26.33 19.86 50.46
CA SER A 3 25.43 19.97 49.30
C SER A 3 24.17 19.13 49.47
N VAL A 4 23.00 19.66 49.09
CA VAL A 4 21.92 18.85 48.50
C VAL A 4 21.23 19.69 47.43
N GLY A 5 21.45 19.29 46.17
CA GLY A 5 20.80 19.85 44.99
C GLY A 5 19.36 19.40 44.88
N VAL A 6 18.47 20.33 44.53
CA VAL A 6 17.09 20.01 44.16
C VAL A 6 17.07 19.58 42.70
N LEU A 7 16.72 18.32 42.53
CA LEU A 7 16.59 17.60 41.27
C LEU A 7 15.45 18.22 40.44
N LEU A 8 15.79 18.85 39.31
CA LEU A 8 14.81 19.27 38.30
C LEU A 8 14.19 18.01 37.68
N LEU A 9 12.97 17.66 38.12
CA LEU A 9 12.13 16.66 37.48
C LEU A 9 11.65 17.25 36.15
N GLY A 10 12.45 17.09 35.11
CA GLY A 10 12.07 17.36 33.73
C GLY A 10 10.95 16.41 33.32
N THR A 11 9.73 16.92 33.23
CA THR A 11 8.63 16.19 32.57
C THR A 11 8.92 16.19 31.08
N THR A 12 9.53 15.13 30.57
CA THR A 12 9.57 14.90 29.12
C THR A 12 8.14 14.59 28.67
N SER A 13 7.45 15.60 28.14
CA SER A 13 6.19 15.40 27.43
C SER A 13 6.47 14.56 26.19
N TYR A 14 6.09 13.29 26.23
CA TYR A 14 6.11 12.44 25.06
C TYR A 14 4.97 12.89 24.14
N VAL A 15 5.28 13.74 23.16
CA VAL A 15 4.33 14.05 22.09
C VAL A 15 4.28 12.82 21.18
N ALA A 16 3.34 11.92 21.46
CA ALA A 16 2.96 10.89 20.51
C ALA A 16 2.29 11.59 19.32
N ALA A 17 3.08 11.87 18.28
CA ALA A 17 2.55 12.22 16.97
C ALA A 17 1.80 10.99 16.42
N SER A 18 0.52 10.87 16.80
CA SER A 18 -0.40 9.96 16.12
C SER A 18 -0.60 10.51 14.71
N SER A 19 0.21 10.03 13.76
CA SER A 19 -0.04 10.27 12.34
C SER A 19 -1.25 9.44 11.94
N ALA A 20 -2.44 9.93 12.29
CA ALA A 20 -3.66 9.48 11.66
C ALA A 20 -3.45 9.59 10.15
N ALA A 21 -3.55 8.45 9.47
CA ALA A 21 -3.58 8.39 8.02
C ALA A 21 -4.62 9.41 7.55
N GLN A 22 -4.17 10.44 6.84
CA GLN A 22 -5.09 11.42 6.28
C GLN A 22 -6.13 10.69 5.43
N PRO A 23 -7.42 11.04 5.56
CA PRO A 23 -8.46 10.41 4.75
C PRO A 23 -8.10 10.66 3.30
N ALA A 24 -7.85 9.56 2.62
CA ALA A 24 -7.61 9.45 1.21
C ALA A 24 -8.66 10.30 0.48
N GLY A 25 -8.23 11.29 -0.31
CA GLY A 25 -9.14 12.23 -0.97
C GLY A 25 -10.24 11.49 -1.74
N ASP A 26 -11.47 11.99 -1.61
CA ASP A 26 -12.71 11.39 -2.10
C ASP A 26 -12.56 10.74 -3.48
N LEU A 27 -12.49 9.41 -3.49
CA LEU A 27 -12.48 8.58 -4.68
C LEU A 27 -13.90 8.13 -5.03
N SER A 28 -14.84 9.06 -5.08
CA SER A 28 -16.26 8.79 -5.38
C SER A 28 -16.49 8.00 -6.68
N GLY A 29 -15.51 7.96 -7.60
CA GLY A 29 -15.53 7.15 -8.82
C GLY A 29 -14.64 5.90 -8.84
N LEU A 30 -13.90 5.55 -7.78
CA LEU A 30 -13.09 4.32 -7.78
C LEU A 30 -13.95 3.11 -7.42
N GLN A 31 -13.97 2.11 -8.31
CA GLN A 31 -14.58 0.81 -8.06
C GLN A 31 -13.50 -0.27 -8.00
N ILE A 32 -13.59 -1.17 -7.02
CA ILE A 32 -12.61 -2.25 -6.79
C ILE A 32 -13.36 -3.56 -6.69
N ASP A 33 -13.18 -4.43 -7.68
CA ASP A 33 -13.73 -5.78 -7.69
C ASP A 33 -12.63 -6.82 -7.55
N VAL A 34 -12.77 -7.72 -6.59
CA VAL A 34 -11.82 -8.83 -6.38
C VAL A 34 -12.24 -10.01 -7.26
N THR A 35 -11.56 -10.19 -8.38
CA THR A 35 -11.86 -11.26 -9.35
C THR A 35 -11.41 -12.66 -8.88
N HIS A 36 -10.31 -12.73 -8.12
CA HIS A 36 -9.81 -14.00 -7.59
C HIS A 36 -9.11 -13.78 -6.25
N LYS A 37 -9.44 -14.62 -5.26
CA LYS A 37 -8.85 -14.60 -3.92
C LYS A 37 -8.29 -15.98 -3.56
N PRO A 38 -6.96 -16.16 -3.53
CA PRO A 38 -6.34 -17.48 -3.28
C PRO A 38 -6.40 -17.85 -1.79
N SER A 39 -6.97 -19.00 -1.42
CA SER A 39 -7.03 -19.47 -0.02
C SER A 39 -5.90 -20.47 0.29
N PRO A 40 -5.26 -20.43 1.47
CA PRO A 40 -5.44 -19.45 2.57
C PRO A 40 -4.74 -18.10 2.34
N CYS A 41 -5.43 -17.00 2.69
CA CYS A 41 -4.89 -15.63 2.63
C CYS A 41 -4.43 -15.14 4.01
N TYR A 42 -3.13 -15.03 4.26
CA TYR A 42 -2.61 -14.45 5.52
C TYR A 42 -1.72 -13.22 5.32
N ILE A 43 -1.26 -12.95 4.08
CA ILE A 43 -0.43 -11.78 3.78
C ILE A 43 -1.22 -10.84 2.87
N LYS A 44 -1.47 -9.64 3.36
CA LYS A 44 -2.09 -8.55 2.63
C LYS A 44 -1.11 -7.39 2.45
N SER A 45 -1.28 -6.62 1.38
CA SER A 45 -0.53 -5.38 1.16
C SER A 45 -0.93 -4.29 2.15
N ALA A 46 0.07 -3.57 2.65
CA ALA A 46 -0.07 -2.40 3.48
C ALA A 46 0.67 -1.20 2.88
N LYS A 47 0.33 0.00 3.34
CA LYS A 47 1.00 1.24 2.93
C LYS A 47 2.51 1.12 3.14
N GLY A 48 3.27 1.43 2.10
CA GLY A 48 4.73 1.34 2.10
C GLY A 48 5.29 0.01 1.58
N ASP A 49 4.46 -1.00 1.34
CA ASP A 49 4.92 -2.24 0.73
C ASP A 49 5.39 -2.02 -0.71
N LYS A 50 6.39 -2.81 -1.13
CA LYS A 50 6.80 -2.89 -2.53
C LYS A 50 5.95 -3.96 -3.23
N LEU A 51 5.15 -3.53 -4.20
CA LEU A 51 4.32 -4.41 -5.01
C LEU A 51 4.96 -4.62 -6.39
N ALA A 52 4.89 -5.85 -6.89
CA ALA A 52 5.23 -6.20 -8.26
C ALA A 52 4.01 -6.88 -8.89
N MET A 53 3.46 -6.31 -9.96
CA MET A 53 2.24 -6.83 -10.57
C MET A 53 2.20 -6.69 -12.08
N HIS A 54 1.42 -7.57 -12.70
CA HIS A 54 0.94 -7.37 -14.05
C HIS A 54 -0.41 -6.66 -14.04
N TYR A 55 -0.55 -5.67 -14.92
CA TYR A 55 -1.76 -4.93 -15.20
C TYR A 55 -1.97 -4.74 -16.70
N ASP A 56 -3.22 -4.44 -17.04
CA ASP A 56 -3.70 -4.04 -18.36
C ASP A 56 -4.58 -2.79 -18.17
N GLY A 57 -4.20 -1.68 -18.78
CA GLY A 57 -4.88 -0.38 -18.67
C GLY A 57 -5.68 -0.07 -19.93
N ARG A 58 -6.98 0.23 -19.76
CA ARG A 58 -7.90 0.58 -20.85
C ARG A 58 -8.65 1.86 -20.53
N LEU A 59 -9.00 2.61 -21.58
CA LEU A 59 -9.95 3.72 -21.52
C LEU A 59 -11.39 3.19 -21.48
N ASP A 60 -12.35 4.05 -21.15
CA ASP A 60 -13.78 3.70 -21.13
C ASP A 60 -14.30 3.19 -22.49
N SER A 61 -13.66 3.61 -23.58
CA SER A 61 -13.92 3.11 -24.93
C SER A 61 -13.43 1.66 -25.17
N GLY A 62 -12.76 1.05 -24.18
CA GLY A 62 -12.11 -0.26 -24.29
C GLY A 62 -10.73 -0.22 -24.93
N LYS A 63 -10.28 0.92 -25.48
CA LYS A 63 -8.96 1.07 -26.07
C LYS A 63 -7.88 0.91 -25.00
N GLU A 64 -6.97 -0.05 -25.20
CA GLU A 64 -5.79 -0.21 -24.35
C GLU A 64 -4.85 0.99 -24.51
N PHE A 65 -4.41 1.55 -23.38
CA PHE A 65 -3.37 2.58 -23.36
C PHE A 65 -2.03 2.03 -22.87
N ASP A 66 -2.04 0.99 -22.03
CA ASP A 66 -0.82 0.31 -21.61
C ASP A 66 -1.05 -1.13 -21.11
N SER A 67 -0.04 -1.99 -21.23
CA SER A 67 -0.03 -3.34 -20.67
C SER A 67 1.38 -3.77 -20.27
N SER A 68 1.54 -4.12 -18.99
CA SER A 68 2.78 -4.73 -18.49
C SER A 68 3.05 -6.12 -19.09
N ARG A 69 2.00 -6.85 -19.50
CA ARG A 69 2.14 -8.19 -20.10
C ARG A 69 2.75 -8.11 -21.49
N LYS A 70 2.39 -7.07 -22.26
CA LYS A 70 3.00 -6.80 -23.57
C LYS A 70 4.49 -6.46 -23.47
N ARG A 71 4.93 -5.89 -22.35
CA ARG A 71 6.35 -5.66 -22.06
C ARG A 71 7.09 -6.90 -21.55
N GLY A 72 6.37 -7.95 -21.15
CA GLY A 72 6.98 -9.15 -20.57
C GLY A 72 7.56 -8.98 -19.17
N GLN A 73 7.38 -7.82 -18.52
CA GLN A 73 7.92 -7.56 -17.18
C GLN A 73 6.87 -6.93 -16.25
N PRO A 74 6.78 -7.37 -14.98
CA PRO A 74 5.93 -6.74 -13.99
C PRO A 74 6.33 -5.29 -13.74
N PHE A 75 5.36 -4.47 -13.35
CA PHE A 75 5.62 -3.14 -12.85
C PHE A 75 5.81 -3.17 -11.34
N VAL A 76 6.83 -2.45 -10.85
CA VAL A 76 7.24 -2.44 -9.45
C VAL A 76 7.15 -1.04 -8.89
N PHE A 77 6.43 -0.88 -7.78
CA PHE A 77 6.25 0.42 -7.12
C PHE A 77 5.99 0.25 -5.62
N LYS A 78 6.01 1.37 -4.87
CA LYS A 78 5.68 1.40 -3.45
C LYS A 78 4.23 1.89 -3.27
N VAL A 79 3.37 1.08 -2.67
CA VAL A 79 1.93 1.41 -2.53
C VAL A 79 1.68 2.45 -1.45
N GLY A 80 0.80 3.42 -1.73
CA GLY A 80 0.43 4.48 -0.80
C GLY A 80 1.55 5.50 -0.56
N ALA A 81 2.50 5.59 -1.51
CA ALA A 81 3.66 6.47 -1.43
C ALA A 81 3.55 7.71 -2.36
N GLY A 82 2.43 7.89 -3.06
CA GLY A 82 2.22 8.97 -4.01
C GLY A 82 2.94 8.77 -5.34
N GLN A 83 3.38 7.54 -5.65
CA GLN A 83 4.20 7.23 -6.83
C GLN A 83 3.38 6.86 -8.06
N VAL A 84 2.11 6.51 -7.87
CA VAL A 84 1.19 6.05 -8.91
C VAL A 84 -0.10 6.86 -8.85
N ILE A 85 -0.99 6.65 -9.83
CA ILE A 85 -2.30 7.28 -9.82
C ILE A 85 -3.06 6.97 -8.52
N LYS A 86 -3.81 7.95 -8.00
CA LYS A 86 -4.47 7.86 -6.68
C LYS A 86 -5.31 6.60 -6.50
N GLY A 87 -5.99 6.15 -7.56
CA GLY A 87 -6.79 4.94 -7.54
C GLY A 87 -5.97 3.68 -7.21
N TRP A 88 -4.73 3.60 -7.67
CA TRP A 88 -3.83 2.48 -7.35
C TRP A 88 -3.29 2.59 -5.93
N ASP A 89 -2.89 3.79 -5.53
CA ASP A 89 -2.31 4.03 -4.21
C ASP A 89 -3.25 3.69 -3.06
N GLN A 90 -4.56 3.82 -3.29
CA GLN A 90 -5.59 3.50 -2.32
C GLN A 90 -6.23 2.13 -2.58
N GLY A 91 -6.49 1.79 -3.84
CA GLY A 91 -7.25 0.59 -4.20
C GLY A 91 -6.47 -0.72 -4.16
N LEU A 92 -5.14 -0.65 -4.01
CA LEU A 92 -4.27 -1.83 -3.94
C LEU A 92 -3.82 -2.15 -2.50
N LEU A 93 -4.41 -1.48 -1.51
CA LEU A 93 -4.29 -1.85 -0.10
C LEU A 93 -5.15 -3.10 0.18
N ASP A 94 -4.78 -3.88 1.18
CA ASP A 94 -5.48 -5.11 1.58
C ASP A 94 -5.54 -6.23 0.52
N MET A 95 -4.75 -6.11 -0.55
CA MET A 95 -4.65 -7.12 -1.61
C MET A 95 -3.79 -8.30 -1.18
N VAL A 96 -4.23 -9.50 -1.53
CA VAL A 96 -3.54 -10.75 -1.19
C VAL A 96 -2.56 -11.12 -2.31
N ARG A 97 -1.33 -11.48 -1.94
CA ARG A 97 -0.36 -12.05 -2.89
C ARG A 97 -0.86 -13.41 -3.37
N ARG A 98 -0.90 -13.62 -4.70
CA ARG A 98 -1.03 -14.96 -5.26
C ARG A 98 0.23 -15.78 -4.94
N ARG A 99 0.09 -16.79 -4.09
CA ARG A 99 1.08 -17.85 -3.98
C ARG A 99 0.98 -18.68 -5.27
N LEU A 100 2.02 -18.64 -6.09
CA LEU A 100 2.16 -19.63 -7.16
C LEU A 100 2.46 -20.95 -6.46
N ASN A 101 1.58 -21.95 -6.62
CA ASN A 101 1.87 -23.29 -6.14
C ASN A 101 3.08 -23.78 -6.95
N PHE A 102 4.19 -24.06 -6.25
CA PHE A 102 5.39 -24.64 -6.86
C PHE A 102 5.20 -26.15 -7.15
N ASP A 103 4.06 -26.72 -6.72
CA ASP A 103 3.72 -28.14 -6.84
C ASP A 103 3.05 -28.49 -8.20
N SER A 104 3.20 -27.62 -9.22
CA SER A 104 2.58 -27.81 -10.56
C SER A 104 3.61 -27.83 -11.70
N LEU A 105 4.89 -28.09 -11.39
CA LEU A 105 5.92 -28.42 -12.36
C LEU A 105 6.18 -29.92 -12.37
#